data_AF-A0A6P4J974-F1
#
_entry.id   AF-A0A6P4J974-F1
#
_cell.length_a   1.000
_cell.length_b   1.000
_cell.length_c   1.000
_cell.angle_alpha   90.00
_cell.angle_beta   90.00
_cell.angle_gamma   90.00
#
_symmetry.space_group_name_H-M   'P 1'
#
loop_
_entity.id
_entity.type
_entity.pdbx_description
1 polymer ?
#
loop_
_entity_poly.entity_id
_entity_poly.type
_entity_poly.pdbx_seq_one_letter_code
_entity_poly.pdbx_strand_id
1 'polypeptide(L)'
;MSFQWLRQFLLLLTVAHLGGAGENHIPLNTKKSSHLMVQMSEILCRAKIKVLFVYFENQTSHEHTGQILKEVTKCDISYISLRNQNSPLEAVKDDGILMYMVMIITNISQPLELSLIRKKSAAKHRSHVFLLVRDADTVSDAWMRASFRQFWKLWLLNIVILYWRDERLHSYRYNPFTDNYLIPVDHAPGELPTLDQLFPKNIPNMQRKPLRMCIYKDDVRAIFWRQGIILGTDGLLAGYVAERLNATMMITRPHSYNNHNLSSDICFLEVAKEFVDVAMNIRFLAPDTFEKKAENTVSHTRDDLCVIVPKAKTAPTFWNIFRSFGPLVWALILASVILGNIFCYLLREGVGGVPMQLFAGALTLPMTGIPRNHSLRLFLIFWLYFGVLICSAFRGNLTSMMVFQPYLPDINNLGALARSHYRILIRPRHLKHIRHFLTLGHKHEARIRELMLQMPDAEMYQLMKNNDRRYAYLEKYHIARFQVNNRMHMQLGRPVFHLMNSCLVPFHAVYIVPYGSPYLGFLDSLIRSSHEFGFERYWDRIMNSAFIKSGVKLVKRRRGSSDDPVVLKLEHFHAVFSLWLVGIGVACVVHIWEHLTHNYSWAVTRRRH
;
A
#
# COMPACT_ATOMS: atom_id res chain seq x y z
N MET A 1 27.55 -75.44 -31.68
CA MET A 1 27.60 -73.98 -31.86
C MET A 1 26.71 -73.64 -33.04
N SER A 2 25.61 -72.95 -32.76
CA SER A 2 24.29 -73.26 -33.32
C SER A 2 23.84 -72.29 -34.41
N PHE A 3 23.22 -72.86 -35.43
CA PHE A 3 22.48 -72.30 -36.58
C PHE A 3 21.41 -71.23 -36.25
N GLN A 4 21.27 -70.84 -34.99
CA GLN A 4 20.29 -69.87 -34.49
C GLN A 4 20.70 -68.41 -34.72
N TRP A 5 22.00 -68.12 -34.81
CA TRP A 5 22.49 -66.74 -35.00
C TRP A 5 22.30 -66.24 -36.44
N LEU A 6 22.44 -67.12 -37.43
CA LEU A 6 22.23 -66.76 -38.84
C LEU A 6 20.75 -66.48 -39.17
N ARG A 7 19.83 -67.13 -38.45
CA ARG A 7 18.38 -66.98 -38.66
C ARG A 7 17.85 -65.65 -38.12
N GLN A 8 18.45 -65.10 -37.06
CA GLN A 8 18.11 -63.77 -36.54
C GLN A 8 18.67 -62.65 -37.42
N PHE A 9 19.83 -62.85 -38.06
CA PHE A 9 20.40 -61.85 -38.97
C PHE A 9 19.62 -61.75 -40.31
N LEU A 10 19.11 -62.87 -40.83
CA LEU A 10 18.28 -62.86 -42.04
C LEU A 10 16.85 -62.31 -41.82
N LEU A 11 16.30 -62.43 -40.60
CA LEU A 11 15.02 -61.82 -40.24
C LEU A 11 15.11 -60.29 -40.04
N LEU A 12 16.27 -59.79 -39.58
CA LEU A 12 16.52 -58.35 -39.50
C LEU A 12 16.69 -57.68 -40.88
N LEU A 13 17.27 -58.39 -41.85
CA LEU A 13 17.44 -57.89 -43.22
C LEU A 13 16.13 -57.92 -44.06
N THR A 14 15.19 -58.82 -43.74
CA THR A 14 13.90 -58.89 -44.46
C THR A 14 12.84 -57.93 -43.90
N VAL A 15 12.94 -57.51 -42.64
CA VAL A 15 12.09 -56.43 -42.09
C VAL A 15 12.59 -55.04 -42.49
N ALA A 16 13.88 -54.87 -42.78
CA ALA A 16 14.44 -53.60 -43.24
C ALA A 16 14.02 -53.22 -44.69
N HIS A 17 13.55 -54.17 -45.50
CA HIS A 17 13.18 -53.92 -46.91
C HIS A 17 11.68 -53.79 -47.19
N LEU A 18 10.81 -53.91 -46.17
CA LEU A 18 9.35 -53.76 -46.29
C LEU A 18 8.77 -52.55 -45.55
N GLY A 19 9.63 -51.72 -44.95
CA GLY A 19 9.29 -50.40 -44.41
C GLY A 19 9.42 -49.28 -45.43
N GLY A 20 9.15 -49.54 -46.71
CA GLY A 20 8.91 -48.50 -47.70
C GLY A 20 7.55 -47.86 -47.46
N ALA A 21 7.41 -47.11 -46.36
CA ALA A 21 6.34 -46.15 -46.24
C ALA A 21 6.55 -45.14 -47.37
N GLY A 22 5.81 -45.32 -48.46
CA GLY A 22 5.70 -44.31 -49.48
C GLY A 22 5.37 -43.00 -48.78
N GLU A 23 6.30 -42.05 -48.84
CA GLU A 23 5.98 -40.65 -48.64
C GLU A 23 4.88 -40.35 -49.66
N ASN A 24 3.63 -40.42 -49.20
CA ASN A 24 2.53 -39.74 -49.85
C ASN A 24 2.84 -38.24 -49.72
N HIS A 25 3.77 -37.77 -50.56
CA HIS A 25 3.89 -36.39 -50.92
C HIS A 25 2.59 -36.03 -51.64
N ILE A 26 1.56 -35.73 -50.85
CA ILE A 26 0.44 -34.93 -51.32
C ILE A 26 1.09 -33.68 -51.92
N PRO A 27 0.91 -33.41 -53.23
CA PRO A 27 1.50 -32.24 -53.86
C PRO A 27 0.88 -31.00 -53.22
N LEU A 28 1.56 -30.46 -52.22
CA LEU A 28 1.25 -29.16 -51.63
C LEU A 28 1.34 -28.13 -52.75
N ASN A 29 0.24 -27.42 -52.99
CA ASN A 29 0.17 -26.37 -53.99
C ASN A 29 1.07 -25.19 -53.57
N THR A 30 2.35 -25.24 -53.97
CA THR A 30 3.44 -24.35 -53.55
C THR A 30 3.11 -22.87 -53.75
N LYS A 31 2.34 -22.53 -54.80
CA LYS A 31 1.88 -21.16 -55.08
C LYS A 31 0.98 -20.60 -53.97
N LYS A 32 -0.06 -21.34 -53.55
CA LYS A 32 -1.00 -20.88 -52.49
C LYS A 32 -0.27 -20.69 -51.16
N SER A 33 0.65 -21.59 -50.84
CA SER A 33 1.45 -21.50 -49.62
C SER A 33 2.39 -20.29 -49.61
N SER A 34 2.96 -19.88 -50.74
CA SER A 34 3.81 -18.67 -50.77
C SER A 34 3.01 -17.39 -50.52
N HIS A 35 1.76 -17.32 -50.99
CA HIS A 35 0.92 -16.14 -50.78
C HIS A 35 0.58 -15.90 -49.31
N LEU A 36 0.21 -16.94 -48.55
CA LEU A 36 -0.06 -16.82 -47.11
C LEU A 36 1.15 -16.24 -46.34
N MET A 37 2.35 -16.73 -46.66
CA MET A 37 3.59 -16.33 -46.01
C MET A 37 3.96 -14.88 -46.31
N VAL A 38 3.80 -14.44 -47.57
CA VAL A 38 4.03 -13.05 -47.99
C VAL A 38 3.03 -12.09 -47.34
N GLN A 39 1.74 -12.41 -47.39
CA GLN A 39 0.69 -11.59 -46.79
C GLN A 39 0.87 -11.45 -45.27
N MET A 40 1.22 -12.56 -44.59
CA MET A 40 1.53 -12.52 -43.17
C MET A 40 2.75 -11.66 -42.86
N SER A 41 3.82 -11.77 -43.66
CA SER A 41 5.00 -10.92 -43.48
C SER A 41 4.65 -9.44 -43.61
N GLU A 42 3.78 -9.07 -44.56
CA GLU A 42 3.33 -7.70 -44.74
C GLU A 42 2.51 -7.19 -43.53
N ILE A 43 1.63 -8.02 -42.95
CA ILE A 43 0.93 -7.70 -41.70
C ILE A 43 1.94 -7.42 -40.58
N LEU A 44 2.92 -8.29 -40.40
CA LEU A 44 3.96 -8.15 -39.36
C LEU A 44 4.80 -6.88 -39.56
N CYS A 45 5.17 -6.57 -40.81
CA CYS A 45 5.92 -5.37 -41.18
C CYS A 45 5.11 -4.09 -40.90
N ARG A 46 3.84 -4.05 -41.31
CA ARG A 46 2.94 -2.92 -41.03
C ARG A 46 2.74 -2.71 -39.53
N ALA A 47 2.73 -3.79 -38.75
CA ALA A 47 2.58 -3.77 -37.29
C ALA A 47 3.83 -3.28 -36.54
N LYS A 48 4.99 -3.11 -37.21
CA LYS A 48 6.27 -2.69 -36.59
C LYS A 48 6.67 -3.53 -35.36
N ILE A 49 6.46 -4.84 -35.44
CA ILE A 49 6.80 -5.77 -34.35
C ILE A 49 8.32 -5.85 -34.20
N LYS A 50 8.84 -5.64 -32.99
CA LYS A 50 10.29 -5.62 -32.74
C LYS A 50 10.91 -7.01 -32.60
N VAL A 51 10.20 -7.93 -31.95
CA VAL A 51 10.68 -9.29 -31.65
C VAL A 51 9.60 -10.30 -32.00
N LEU A 52 9.94 -11.26 -32.84
CA LEU A 52 9.05 -12.31 -33.32
C LEU A 52 9.60 -13.70 -32.98
N PHE A 53 8.82 -14.53 -32.30
CA PHE A 53 9.15 -15.94 -32.12
C PHE A 53 8.52 -16.73 -33.26
N VAL A 54 9.32 -17.50 -34.00
CA VAL A 54 8.79 -18.37 -35.05
C VAL A 54 9.02 -19.81 -34.64
N TYR A 55 7.93 -20.55 -34.44
CA TYR A 55 7.95 -21.93 -34.03
C TYR A 55 7.58 -22.85 -35.19
N PHE A 56 8.40 -23.89 -35.35
CA PHE A 56 8.23 -24.92 -36.36
C PHE A 56 8.15 -26.29 -35.70
N GLU A 57 7.17 -27.07 -36.12
CA GLU A 57 7.00 -28.43 -35.67
C GLU A 57 7.75 -29.40 -36.61
N ASN A 58 8.17 -30.55 -36.06
CA ASN A 58 9.47 -31.20 -36.32
C ASN A 58 9.66 -31.91 -37.69
N GLN A 59 8.97 -31.48 -38.75
CA GLN A 59 9.00 -32.13 -40.08
C GLN A 59 9.03 -31.18 -41.28
N THR A 60 9.14 -29.85 -41.08
CA THR A 60 9.19 -28.91 -42.21
C THR A 60 10.61 -28.77 -42.78
N SER A 61 10.80 -29.11 -44.06
CA SER A 61 12.07 -28.95 -44.79
C SER A 61 12.57 -27.50 -44.79
N HIS A 62 13.90 -27.32 -44.80
CA HIS A 62 14.60 -26.04 -44.69
C HIS A 62 14.18 -24.98 -45.72
N GLU A 63 13.71 -25.38 -46.91
CA GLU A 63 13.45 -24.48 -48.03
C GLU A 63 12.28 -23.51 -47.81
N HIS A 64 11.27 -23.91 -47.04
CA HIS A 64 10.05 -23.09 -46.88
C HIS A 64 10.14 -22.12 -45.70
N THR A 65 10.92 -22.47 -44.67
CA THR A 65 11.28 -21.62 -43.53
C THR A 65 11.89 -20.28 -43.95
N GLY A 66 12.67 -20.31 -45.03
CA GLY A 66 13.36 -19.14 -45.55
C GLY A 66 12.41 -18.05 -46.02
N GLN A 67 11.18 -18.35 -46.44
CA GLN A 67 10.30 -17.35 -47.07
C GLN A 67 9.76 -16.33 -46.07
N ILE A 68 9.11 -16.76 -44.96
CA ILE A 68 8.70 -15.81 -43.90
C ILE A 68 9.90 -15.09 -43.33
N LEU A 69 10.97 -15.81 -43.01
CA LEU A 69 12.13 -15.21 -42.35
C LEU A 69 12.82 -14.19 -43.27
N LYS A 70 12.95 -14.48 -44.57
CA LYS A 70 13.51 -13.56 -45.57
C LYS A 70 12.66 -12.30 -45.71
N GLU A 71 11.33 -12.42 -45.75
CA GLU A 71 10.46 -11.25 -45.86
C GLU A 71 10.44 -10.43 -44.55
N VAL A 72 10.39 -11.09 -43.39
CA VAL A 72 10.43 -10.44 -42.07
C VAL A 72 11.77 -9.74 -41.82
N THR A 73 12.89 -10.29 -42.30
CA THR A 73 14.21 -9.63 -42.21
C THR A 73 14.31 -8.35 -43.03
N LYS A 74 13.52 -8.19 -44.09
CA LYS A 74 13.50 -6.93 -44.87
C LYS A 74 12.85 -5.77 -44.12
N CYS A 75 12.15 -6.06 -43.02
CA CYS A 75 11.36 -5.08 -42.27
C CYS A 75 11.98 -4.69 -40.91
N ASP A 76 13.28 -4.93 -40.72
CA ASP A 76 14.02 -4.66 -39.46
C ASP A 76 13.42 -5.35 -38.22
N ILE A 77 12.72 -6.47 -38.41
CA ILE A 77 12.16 -7.27 -37.32
C ILE A 77 13.21 -8.27 -36.83
N SER A 78 13.56 -8.21 -35.54
CA SER A 78 14.39 -9.24 -34.92
C SER A 78 13.56 -10.49 -34.69
N TYR A 79 14.07 -11.67 -35.04
CA TYR A 79 13.36 -12.93 -34.84
C TYR A 79 14.19 -13.94 -34.06
N ILE A 80 13.49 -14.76 -33.29
CA ILE A 80 14.05 -15.92 -32.59
C ILE A 80 13.37 -17.15 -33.18
N SER A 81 14.13 -17.95 -33.92
CA SER A 81 13.64 -19.21 -34.47
C SER A 81 13.75 -20.29 -33.40
N LEU A 82 12.60 -20.81 -32.96
CA LEU A 82 12.54 -21.92 -32.01
C LEU A 82 12.34 -23.20 -32.81
N ARG A 83 13.40 -24.00 -32.90
CA ARG A 83 13.33 -25.40 -33.33
C ARG A 83 13.47 -26.30 -32.10
N ASN A 84 12.99 -27.53 -32.22
CA ASN A 84 12.97 -28.54 -31.15
C ASN A 84 14.40 -29.00 -30.78
N GLN A 85 15.22 -28.07 -30.25
CA GLN A 85 16.51 -28.34 -29.61
C GLN A 85 16.36 -28.01 -28.12
N ASN A 86 16.81 -28.91 -27.26
CA ASN A 86 16.45 -28.94 -25.84
C ASN A 86 17.01 -27.79 -24.97
N SER A 87 17.84 -26.89 -25.49
CA SER A 87 18.63 -25.94 -24.66
C SER A 87 18.22 -24.44 -24.69
N PRO A 88 17.81 -23.80 -25.80
CA PRO A 88 17.43 -22.37 -25.78
C PRO A 88 16.01 -22.13 -25.22
N LEU A 89 15.24 -23.21 -25.05
CA LEU A 89 13.84 -23.15 -24.64
C LEU A 89 13.65 -22.91 -23.15
N GLU A 90 14.64 -23.22 -22.30
CA GLU A 90 14.52 -23.02 -20.85
C GLU A 90 14.59 -21.54 -20.43
N ALA A 91 15.33 -20.71 -21.17
CA ALA A 91 15.39 -19.27 -20.93
C ALA A 91 14.07 -18.55 -21.32
N VAL A 92 13.44 -18.94 -22.44
CA VAL A 92 12.13 -18.41 -22.86
C VAL A 92 10.98 -18.93 -21.96
N LYS A 93 11.18 -20.10 -21.38
CA LYS A 93 10.23 -20.82 -20.49
C LYS A 93 10.09 -20.19 -19.10
N ASP A 94 11.08 -19.43 -18.63
CA ASP A 94 11.04 -18.78 -17.31
C ASP A 94 10.70 -17.27 -17.34
N ASP A 95 11.00 -16.57 -18.44
CA ASP A 95 10.75 -15.11 -18.57
C ASP A 95 9.38 -14.74 -19.15
N GLY A 96 8.58 -15.74 -19.57
CA GLY A 96 7.11 -15.68 -19.68
C GLY A 96 6.47 -14.79 -20.76
N ILE A 97 7.19 -13.82 -21.35
CA ILE A 97 6.60 -12.89 -22.34
C ILE A 97 6.98 -13.31 -23.77
N LEU A 98 6.21 -14.24 -24.34
CA LEU A 98 6.17 -14.45 -25.79
C LEU A 98 5.32 -13.31 -26.39
N MET A 99 5.88 -12.12 -26.65
CA MET A 99 5.08 -10.98 -27.13
C MET A 99 4.32 -11.31 -28.42
N TYR A 100 5.00 -11.83 -29.43
CA TYR A 100 4.39 -12.30 -30.68
C TYR A 100 5.03 -13.62 -31.09
N MET A 101 4.19 -14.63 -31.32
CA MET A 101 4.60 -15.97 -31.73
C MET A 101 3.85 -16.39 -32.99
N VAL A 102 4.57 -16.88 -33.98
CA VAL A 102 4.02 -17.44 -35.22
C VAL A 102 4.25 -18.94 -35.21
N MET A 103 3.16 -19.70 -35.18
CA MET A 103 3.13 -21.15 -35.32
C MET A 103 2.71 -21.50 -36.74
N ILE A 104 3.45 -22.40 -37.39
CA ILE A 104 3.15 -22.81 -38.76
C ILE A 104 2.90 -24.31 -38.78
N ILE A 105 1.73 -24.71 -39.26
CA ILE A 105 1.38 -26.11 -39.50
C ILE A 105 1.15 -26.35 -40.99
N THR A 106 1.50 -27.55 -41.47
CA THR A 106 1.35 -27.90 -42.88
C THR A 106 -0.08 -28.30 -43.21
N ASN A 107 -0.71 -29.13 -42.36
CA ASN A 107 -2.08 -29.64 -42.52
C ASN A 107 -2.75 -29.80 -41.15
N ILE A 108 -4.09 -29.83 -41.11
CA ILE A 108 -4.87 -30.08 -39.89
C ILE A 108 -4.62 -31.44 -39.23
N SER A 109 -4.11 -32.42 -40.01
CA SER A 109 -3.74 -33.75 -39.50
C SER A 109 -2.51 -33.72 -38.61
N GLN A 110 -1.74 -32.63 -38.67
CA GLN A 110 -0.58 -32.42 -37.81
C GLN A 110 -1.07 -32.12 -36.38
N PRO A 111 -0.63 -32.89 -35.36
CA PRO A 111 -1.01 -32.59 -33.98
C PRO A 111 -0.44 -31.22 -33.59
N LEU A 112 -1.20 -30.42 -32.84
CA LEU A 112 -0.67 -29.17 -32.27
C LEU A 112 0.13 -29.49 -31.00
N GLU A 113 1.47 -29.60 -31.11
CA GLU A 113 2.33 -29.71 -29.92
C GLU A 113 2.44 -28.38 -29.18
N LEU A 114 1.52 -28.14 -28.24
CA LEU A 114 1.54 -26.96 -27.37
C LEU A 114 2.45 -27.13 -26.14
N SER A 115 3.37 -28.11 -26.16
CA SER A 115 4.28 -28.45 -25.06
C SER A 115 5.20 -27.28 -24.68
N LEU A 116 5.51 -26.41 -25.64
CA LEU A 116 6.29 -25.19 -25.41
C LEU A 116 5.56 -24.15 -24.55
N ILE A 117 4.23 -24.14 -24.59
CA ILE A 117 3.41 -23.14 -23.91
C ILE A 117 2.85 -23.75 -22.64
N ARG A 118 3.53 -23.48 -21.52
CA ARG A 118 3.01 -23.87 -20.20
C ARG A 118 1.77 -23.06 -19.86
N LYS A 119 0.80 -23.72 -19.21
CA LYS A 119 -0.38 -23.05 -18.65
C LYS A 119 0.03 -21.97 -17.63
N LYS A 120 0.93 -22.33 -16.70
CA LYS A 120 1.46 -21.45 -15.65
C LYS A 120 2.73 -20.76 -16.15
N SER A 121 2.57 -19.53 -16.65
CA SER A 121 3.65 -18.69 -17.17
C SER A 121 3.36 -17.22 -16.87
N ALA A 122 4.38 -16.44 -16.51
CA ALA A 122 4.21 -15.03 -16.18
C ALA A 122 3.64 -14.22 -17.35
N ALA A 123 2.77 -13.24 -17.08
CA ALA A 123 2.36 -12.19 -18.02
C ALA A 123 1.77 -12.71 -19.35
N LYS A 124 1.18 -13.91 -19.32
CA LYS A 124 0.62 -14.62 -20.48
C LYS A 124 -0.46 -13.84 -21.23
N HIS A 125 -1.18 -12.95 -20.55
CA HIS A 125 -2.14 -12.02 -21.14
C HIS A 125 -1.54 -11.09 -22.22
N ARG A 126 -0.21 -10.93 -22.26
CA ARG A 126 0.51 -10.13 -23.27
C ARG A 126 0.97 -10.94 -24.47
N SER A 127 0.77 -12.26 -24.46
CA SER A 127 1.23 -13.12 -25.53
C SER A 127 0.24 -13.19 -26.67
N HIS A 128 0.69 -12.86 -27.88
CA HIS A 128 -0.09 -12.92 -29.11
C HIS A 128 0.40 -14.08 -29.98
N VAL A 129 -0.51 -14.97 -30.39
CA VAL A 129 -0.17 -16.15 -31.21
C VAL A 129 -0.88 -16.09 -32.55
N PHE A 130 -0.12 -16.22 -33.63
CA PHE A 130 -0.61 -16.45 -34.97
C PHE A 130 -0.42 -17.93 -35.32
N LEU A 131 -1.50 -18.64 -35.64
CA LEU A 131 -1.44 -19.99 -36.16
C LEU A 131 -1.71 -19.97 -37.67
N LEU A 132 -0.67 -20.23 -38.46
CA LEU A 132 -0.74 -20.28 -39.91
C LEU A 132 -0.98 -21.71 -40.38
N VAL A 133 -2.03 -21.94 -41.15
CA VAL A 133 -2.33 -23.25 -41.76
C VAL A 133 -2.06 -23.18 -43.26
N ARG A 134 -1.10 -23.98 -43.74
CA ARG A 134 -0.67 -23.94 -45.15
C ARG A 134 -1.68 -24.61 -46.08
N ASP A 135 -2.07 -25.84 -45.76
CA ASP A 135 -3.12 -26.55 -46.49
C ASP A 135 -4.48 -26.11 -45.98
N ALA A 136 -5.06 -25.14 -46.68
CA ALA A 136 -6.35 -24.60 -46.34
C ALA A 136 -7.49 -25.55 -46.69
N ASP A 137 -7.35 -26.50 -47.62
CA ASP A 137 -8.49 -27.23 -48.20
C ASP A 137 -9.15 -28.16 -47.16
N THR A 138 -8.41 -28.57 -46.14
CA THR A 138 -8.86 -29.44 -45.06
C THR A 138 -9.39 -28.69 -43.83
N VAL A 139 -9.19 -27.37 -43.74
CA VAL A 139 -9.62 -26.56 -42.57
C VAL A 139 -11.14 -26.53 -42.46
N SER A 140 -11.65 -27.05 -41.35
CA SER A 140 -13.08 -27.04 -41.00
C SER A 140 -13.34 -26.22 -39.74
N ASP A 141 -14.56 -25.70 -39.60
CA ASP A 141 -15.01 -25.00 -38.39
C ASP A 141 -14.90 -25.86 -37.13
N ALA A 142 -15.13 -27.17 -37.27
CA ALA A 142 -15.00 -28.13 -36.17
C ALA A 142 -13.55 -28.22 -35.68
N TRP A 143 -12.59 -28.30 -36.60
CA TRP A 143 -11.17 -28.29 -36.28
C TRP A 143 -10.75 -26.96 -35.63
N MET A 144 -11.15 -25.81 -36.19
CA MET A 144 -10.82 -24.50 -35.60
C MET A 144 -11.34 -24.37 -34.17
N ARG A 145 -12.58 -24.80 -33.89
CA ARG A 145 -13.14 -24.83 -32.53
C ARG A 145 -12.35 -25.74 -31.61
N ALA A 146 -11.92 -26.91 -32.08
CA ALA A 146 -11.09 -27.82 -31.31
C ALA A 146 -9.72 -27.20 -30.96
N SER A 147 -9.05 -26.58 -31.94
CA SER A 147 -7.77 -25.89 -31.76
C SER A 147 -7.88 -24.74 -30.76
N PHE A 148 -8.89 -23.85 -30.91
CA PHE A 148 -9.10 -22.76 -29.96
C PHE A 148 -9.47 -23.26 -28.55
N ARG A 149 -10.19 -24.39 -28.41
CA ARG A 149 -10.42 -25.02 -27.10
C ARG A 149 -9.14 -25.53 -26.47
N GLN A 150 -8.22 -26.09 -27.25
CA GLN A 150 -6.92 -26.55 -26.77
C GLN A 150 -6.09 -25.38 -26.23
N PHE A 151 -6.08 -24.25 -26.95
CA PHE A 151 -5.43 -23.03 -26.48
C PHE A 151 -6.10 -22.40 -25.25
N TRP A 152 -7.43 -22.42 -25.18
CA TRP A 152 -8.15 -21.94 -24.01
C TRP A 152 -7.87 -22.77 -22.76
N LYS A 153 -7.70 -24.09 -22.89
CA LYS A 153 -7.23 -24.96 -21.79
C LYS A 153 -5.86 -24.53 -21.25
N LEU A 154 -5.05 -23.90 -22.08
CA LEU A 154 -3.78 -23.29 -21.70
C LEU A 154 -3.89 -21.83 -21.26
N TRP A 155 -5.07 -21.21 -21.26
CA TRP A 155 -5.28 -19.79 -20.93
C TRP A 155 -4.62 -18.80 -21.90
N LEU A 156 -4.64 -19.09 -23.20
CA LEU A 156 -4.23 -18.13 -24.23
C LEU A 156 -5.43 -17.53 -24.95
N LEU A 157 -5.76 -16.27 -24.69
CA LEU A 157 -6.92 -15.60 -25.28
C LEU A 157 -6.59 -14.92 -26.62
N ASN A 158 -5.39 -14.35 -26.77
CA ASN A 158 -4.98 -13.62 -27.96
C ASN A 158 -4.43 -14.56 -29.03
N ILE A 159 -5.32 -15.25 -29.75
CA ILE A 159 -4.95 -16.16 -30.83
C ILE A 159 -5.75 -15.88 -32.09
N VAL A 160 -5.04 -15.90 -33.21
CA VAL A 160 -5.63 -15.82 -34.55
C VAL A 160 -5.19 -17.01 -35.37
N ILE A 161 -6.14 -17.65 -36.05
CA ILE A 161 -5.88 -18.67 -37.07
C ILE A 161 -5.98 -18.00 -38.44
N LEU A 162 -4.95 -18.18 -39.26
CA LEU A 162 -4.83 -17.61 -40.60
C LEU A 162 -4.60 -18.71 -41.63
N TYR A 163 -5.36 -18.69 -42.73
CA TYR A 163 -5.17 -19.60 -43.85
C TYR A 163 -5.61 -18.94 -45.17
N TRP A 164 -5.11 -19.44 -46.30
CA TRP A 164 -5.39 -18.87 -47.62
C TRP A 164 -6.29 -19.80 -48.44
N ARG A 165 -7.52 -19.35 -48.77
CA ARG A 165 -8.50 -20.11 -49.56
C ARG A 165 -9.24 -19.14 -50.50
N ASP A 166 -9.61 -19.61 -51.69
CA ASP A 166 -10.42 -18.83 -52.65
C ASP A 166 -9.85 -17.43 -52.98
N GLU A 167 -8.52 -17.34 -53.16
CA GLU A 167 -7.78 -16.09 -53.40
C GLU A 167 -7.98 -15.01 -52.32
N ARG A 168 -8.33 -15.42 -51.09
CA ARG A 168 -8.51 -14.54 -49.94
C ARG A 168 -7.82 -15.09 -48.69
N LEU A 169 -7.32 -14.17 -47.86
CA LEU A 169 -6.81 -14.50 -46.54
C LEU A 169 -7.99 -14.64 -45.59
N HIS A 170 -8.19 -15.82 -45.02
CA HIS A 170 -9.18 -16.01 -43.98
C HIS A 170 -8.53 -15.86 -42.61
N SER A 171 -9.14 -15.03 -41.77
CA SER A 171 -8.67 -14.74 -40.42
C SER A 171 -9.79 -14.98 -39.41
N TYR A 172 -9.51 -15.84 -38.43
CA TYR A 172 -10.44 -16.18 -37.37
C TYR A 172 -9.82 -15.92 -36.01
N ARG A 173 -10.64 -15.36 -35.12
CA ARG A 173 -10.37 -15.26 -33.68
C ARG A 173 -11.45 -16.03 -32.93
N TYR A 174 -11.31 -16.09 -31.62
CA TYR A 174 -12.29 -16.78 -30.78
C TYR A 174 -12.65 -15.98 -29.54
N ASN A 175 -13.85 -16.21 -29.02
CA ASN A 175 -14.25 -15.73 -27.71
C ASN A 175 -14.75 -16.94 -26.89
N PRO A 176 -14.06 -17.31 -25.80
CA PRO A 176 -14.45 -18.49 -25.02
C PRO A 176 -15.79 -18.33 -24.28
N PHE A 177 -16.35 -17.11 -24.23
CA PHE A 177 -17.58 -16.80 -23.52
C PHE A 177 -18.83 -16.78 -24.40
N THR A 178 -18.69 -16.81 -25.73
CA THR A 178 -19.82 -16.82 -26.68
C THR A 178 -20.17 -18.24 -27.13
N ASP A 179 -21.45 -18.48 -27.43
CA ASP A 179 -21.90 -19.77 -27.97
C ASP A 179 -21.32 -20.01 -29.37
N ASN A 180 -21.27 -18.96 -30.18
CA ASN A 180 -20.45 -18.90 -31.39
C ASN A 180 -19.00 -18.62 -31.00
N TYR A 181 -18.30 -19.69 -30.62
CA TYR A 181 -16.89 -19.70 -30.20
C TYR A 181 -15.95 -19.08 -31.25
N LEU A 182 -16.31 -19.15 -32.54
CA LEU A 182 -15.56 -18.60 -33.67
C LEU A 182 -16.07 -17.22 -34.05
N ILE A 183 -15.15 -16.29 -34.30
CA ILE A 183 -15.45 -14.95 -34.79
C ILE A 183 -14.59 -14.71 -36.04
N PRO A 184 -15.19 -14.60 -37.24
CA PRO A 184 -14.45 -14.19 -38.42
C PRO A 184 -13.98 -12.72 -38.28
N VAL A 185 -12.83 -12.40 -38.86
CA VAL A 185 -12.32 -11.03 -38.93
C VAL A 185 -12.55 -10.50 -40.34
N ASP A 186 -13.62 -9.73 -40.49
CA ASP A 186 -14.00 -9.14 -41.77
C ASP A 186 -13.01 -8.04 -42.18
N HIS A 187 -12.57 -8.07 -43.43
CA HIS A 187 -11.72 -7.08 -44.06
C HIS A 187 -12.15 -6.90 -45.52
N ALA A 188 -11.91 -5.71 -46.08
CA ALA A 188 -12.27 -5.43 -47.46
C ALA A 188 -11.51 -6.34 -48.43
N PRO A 189 -12.12 -6.76 -49.55
CA PRO A 189 -11.46 -7.62 -50.52
C PRO A 189 -10.20 -6.94 -51.07
N GLY A 190 -9.03 -7.56 -50.85
CA GLY A 190 -7.72 -7.03 -51.26
C GLY A 190 -7.00 -6.21 -50.19
N GLU A 191 -7.62 -5.92 -49.05
CA GLU A 191 -6.97 -5.29 -47.90
C GLU A 191 -6.52 -6.31 -46.87
N LEU A 192 -5.36 -6.07 -46.26
CA LEU A 192 -4.84 -6.87 -45.16
C LEU A 192 -5.45 -6.44 -43.82
N PRO A 193 -5.80 -7.38 -42.93
CA PRO A 193 -6.30 -7.04 -41.60
C PRO A 193 -5.20 -6.35 -40.78
N THR A 194 -5.59 -5.30 -40.06
CA THR A 194 -4.71 -4.58 -39.13
C THR A 194 -4.52 -5.36 -37.83
N LEU A 195 -3.42 -5.10 -37.11
CA LEU A 195 -3.15 -5.77 -35.84
C LEU A 195 -4.27 -5.55 -34.81
N ASP A 196 -4.90 -4.37 -34.80
CA ASP A 196 -6.02 -4.06 -33.89
C ASP A 196 -7.30 -4.82 -34.27
N GLN A 197 -7.49 -5.20 -35.54
CA GLN A 197 -8.59 -6.08 -35.96
C GLN A 197 -8.33 -7.55 -35.55
N LEU A 198 -7.07 -7.98 -35.64
CA LEU A 198 -6.64 -9.34 -35.28
C LEU A 198 -6.62 -9.55 -33.76
N PHE A 199 -6.10 -8.57 -33.01
CA PHE A 199 -6.05 -8.57 -31.54
C PHE A 199 -6.67 -7.29 -31.00
N PRO A 200 -8.01 -7.24 -30.91
CA PRO A 200 -8.68 -6.06 -30.40
C PRO A 200 -8.31 -5.82 -28.93
N LYS A 201 -7.99 -4.56 -28.62
CA LYS A 201 -7.73 -4.09 -27.26
C LYS A 201 -8.99 -3.97 -26.41
N ASN A 202 -10.16 -4.15 -27.03
CA ASN A 202 -11.45 -4.05 -26.36
C ASN A 202 -11.63 -5.19 -25.37
N ILE A 203 -12.28 -4.85 -24.25
CA ILE A 203 -12.55 -5.78 -23.16
C ILE A 203 -13.54 -6.85 -23.67
N PRO A 204 -13.24 -8.16 -23.50
CA PRO A 204 -14.12 -9.21 -23.95
C PRO A 204 -15.40 -9.22 -23.12
N ASN A 205 -16.55 -9.26 -23.82
CA ASN A 205 -17.84 -9.47 -23.21
C ASN A 205 -17.97 -10.93 -22.76
N MET A 206 -18.14 -11.15 -21.46
CA MET A 206 -18.27 -12.48 -20.85
C MET A 206 -19.68 -13.08 -20.96
N GLN A 207 -20.66 -12.38 -21.56
CA GLN A 207 -22.01 -12.88 -21.83
C GLN A 207 -22.69 -13.52 -20.60
N ARG A 208 -22.57 -12.87 -19.44
CA ARG A 208 -23.09 -13.32 -18.15
C ARG A 208 -22.52 -14.66 -17.66
N LYS A 209 -21.43 -15.16 -18.25
CA LYS A 209 -20.69 -16.31 -17.69
C LYS A 209 -20.14 -15.95 -16.30
N PRO A 210 -20.04 -16.94 -15.39
CA PRO A 210 -19.61 -16.67 -14.02
C PRO A 210 -18.14 -16.26 -13.97
N LEU A 211 -17.86 -15.14 -13.31
CA LEU A 211 -16.51 -14.73 -12.92
C LEU A 211 -16.34 -15.03 -11.43
N ARG A 212 -15.54 -16.05 -11.11
CA ARG A 212 -15.39 -16.54 -9.73
C ARG A 212 -14.44 -15.64 -8.98
N MET A 213 -14.97 -14.91 -8.00
CA MET A 213 -14.21 -13.98 -7.19
C MET A 213 -14.09 -14.50 -5.75
N CYS A 214 -12.87 -14.47 -5.20
CA CYS A 214 -12.68 -14.61 -3.77
C CYS A 214 -12.64 -13.25 -3.11
N ILE A 215 -13.55 -13.03 -2.16
CA ILE A 215 -13.60 -11.82 -1.33
C ILE A 215 -13.86 -12.25 0.11
N TYR A 216 -12.92 -11.97 1.01
CA TYR A 216 -13.14 -12.13 2.44
C TYR A 216 -13.63 -10.82 3.06
N LYS A 217 -14.34 -10.95 4.19
CA LYS A 217 -14.88 -9.80 4.91
C LYS A 217 -13.75 -8.88 5.40
N ASP A 218 -13.85 -7.59 5.14
CA ASP A 218 -12.97 -6.56 5.70
C ASP A 218 -13.86 -5.52 6.39
N ASP A 219 -13.41 -4.98 7.53
CA ASP A 219 -14.21 -4.05 8.34
C ASP A 219 -14.48 -2.71 7.61
N VAL A 220 -13.72 -2.40 6.57
CA VAL A 220 -13.76 -1.11 5.86
C VAL A 220 -14.02 -1.29 4.37
N ARG A 221 -13.28 -2.19 3.71
CA ARG A 221 -13.21 -2.25 2.24
C ARG A 221 -14.10 -3.33 1.62
N ALA A 222 -14.50 -4.34 2.38
CA ALA A 222 -15.31 -5.47 1.89
C ALA A 222 -16.34 -5.91 2.94
N ILE A 223 -17.43 -5.17 3.05
CA ILE A 223 -18.48 -5.36 4.04
C ILE A 223 -19.64 -6.10 3.40
N PHE A 224 -19.89 -7.32 3.84
CA PHE A 224 -21.04 -8.10 3.40
C PHE A 224 -22.33 -7.53 4.01
N TRP A 225 -23.23 -7.05 3.15
CA TRP A 225 -24.55 -6.55 3.52
C TRP A 225 -25.64 -7.60 3.26
N ARG A 226 -26.88 -7.28 3.62
CA ARG A 226 -28.05 -8.13 3.36
C ARG A 226 -28.17 -8.39 1.85
N GLN A 227 -28.65 -9.58 1.48
CA GLN A 227 -28.87 -10.02 0.07
C GLN A 227 -27.59 -10.25 -0.76
N GLY A 228 -26.41 -10.39 -0.15
CA GLY A 228 -25.17 -10.72 -0.87
C GLY A 228 -24.49 -9.53 -1.55
N ILE A 229 -24.98 -8.31 -1.31
CA ILE A 229 -24.33 -7.06 -1.74
C ILE A 229 -23.08 -6.84 -0.90
N ILE A 230 -21.94 -6.56 -1.55
CA ILE A 230 -20.69 -6.22 -0.88
C ILE A 230 -20.48 -4.71 -0.99
N LEU A 231 -20.47 -4.04 0.15
CA LEU A 231 -20.14 -2.63 0.28
C LEU A 231 -18.65 -2.45 0.60
N GLY A 232 -18.15 -1.22 0.50
CA GLY A 232 -16.74 -0.93 0.65
C GLY A 232 -16.01 -0.87 -0.70
N THR A 233 -14.84 -0.26 -0.70
CA THR A 233 -14.11 0.06 -1.93
C THR A 233 -13.75 -1.17 -2.77
N ASP A 234 -13.30 -2.25 -2.12
CA ASP A 234 -12.94 -3.50 -2.81
C ASP A 234 -14.20 -4.22 -3.33
N GLY A 235 -15.29 -4.20 -2.56
CA GLY A 235 -16.58 -4.77 -2.96
C GLY A 235 -17.23 -4.03 -4.14
N LEU A 236 -17.19 -2.70 -4.12
CA LEU A 236 -17.70 -1.86 -5.21
C LEU A 236 -16.85 -2.00 -6.47
N LEU A 237 -15.52 -2.10 -6.33
CA LEU A 237 -14.64 -2.38 -7.46
C LEU A 237 -14.90 -3.77 -8.06
N ALA A 238 -15.15 -4.78 -7.23
CA ALA A 238 -15.54 -6.11 -7.71
C ALA A 238 -16.84 -6.07 -8.54
N GLY A 239 -17.85 -5.34 -8.06
CA GLY A 239 -19.08 -5.09 -8.80
C GLY A 239 -18.84 -4.36 -10.11
N TYR A 240 -18.03 -3.30 -10.10
CA TYR A 240 -17.65 -2.53 -11.29
C TYR A 240 -16.94 -3.40 -12.34
N VAL A 241 -15.99 -4.24 -11.92
CA VAL A 241 -15.28 -5.17 -12.81
C VAL A 241 -16.24 -6.17 -13.44
N ALA A 242 -17.13 -6.77 -12.65
CA ALA A 242 -18.12 -7.72 -13.16
C ALA A 242 -19.09 -7.05 -14.15
N GLU A 243 -19.57 -5.85 -13.85
CA GLU A 243 -20.45 -5.07 -14.71
C GLU A 243 -19.78 -4.72 -16.05
N ARG A 244 -18.53 -4.23 -16.02
CA ARG A 244 -17.79 -3.84 -17.23
C ARG A 244 -17.38 -5.03 -18.11
N LEU A 245 -17.19 -6.20 -17.53
CA LEU A 245 -16.97 -7.44 -18.27
C LEU A 245 -18.28 -8.08 -18.76
N ASN A 246 -19.44 -7.54 -18.36
CA ASN A 246 -20.75 -8.18 -18.51
C ASN A 246 -20.72 -9.64 -18.01
N ALA A 247 -20.11 -9.85 -16.84
CA ALA A 247 -19.92 -11.14 -16.20
C ALA A 247 -20.87 -11.29 -15.00
N THR A 248 -21.26 -12.52 -14.69
CA THR A 248 -22.01 -12.79 -13.45
C THR A 248 -21.01 -12.92 -12.31
N MET A 249 -21.02 -11.98 -11.37
CA MET A 249 -20.16 -12.04 -10.18
C MET A 249 -20.55 -13.24 -9.31
N MET A 250 -19.62 -14.20 -9.16
CA MET A 250 -19.83 -15.38 -8.32
C MET A 250 -18.83 -15.41 -7.18
N ILE A 251 -19.31 -15.21 -5.95
CA ILE A 251 -18.46 -15.26 -4.76
C ILE A 251 -18.45 -16.69 -4.25
N THR A 252 -17.33 -17.39 -4.41
CA THR A 252 -17.24 -18.84 -4.16
C THR A 252 -17.48 -19.21 -2.71
N ARG A 253 -16.99 -18.43 -1.72
CA ARG A 253 -17.31 -18.55 -0.28
C ARG A 253 -17.03 -17.25 0.49
N PRO A 254 -18.03 -16.64 1.16
CA PRO A 254 -17.79 -15.50 2.06
C PRO A 254 -17.16 -16.00 3.37
N HIS A 255 -15.84 -16.17 3.42
CA HIS A 255 -15.17 -16.48 4.68
C HIS A 255 -15.13 -15.23 5.56
N SER A 256 -15.61 -15.35 6.80
CA SER A 256 -15.44 -14.29 7.79
C SER A 256 -13.97 -14.18 8.17
N TYR A 257 -13.41 -12.99 8.10
CA TYR A 257 -12.08 -12.63 8.63
C TYR A 257 -11.81 -13.12 10.05
N ASN A 258 -12.88 -13.26 10.85
CA ASN A 258 -12.85 -13.62 12.25
C ASN A 258 -12.96 -15.14 12.51
N ASN A 259 -12.88 -16.03 11.51
CA ASN A 259 -12.79 -17.47 11.82
C ASN A 259 -11.33 -17.88 12.03
N HIS A 260 -11.00 -18.06 13.31
CA HIS A 260 -9.71 -17.79 13.95
C HIS A 260 -8.58 -18.83 13.78
N ASN A 261 -8.64 -19.74 12.79
CA ASN A 261 -7.63 -20.80 12.62
C ASN A 261 -6.83 -20.75 11.32
N LEU A 262 -7.04 -19.73 10.48
CA LEU A 262 -6.36 -19.66 9.19
C LEU A 262 -5.13 -18.77 9.26
N SER A 263 -4.01 -19.39 9.62
CA SER A 263 -2.66 -18.87 9.41
C SER A 263 -2.36 -18.59 7.92
N SER A 264 -3.21 -19.06 7.00
CA SER A 264 -3.07 -18.94 5.55
C SER A 264 -4.11 -18.00 4.92
N ASP A 265 -3.68 -17.10 4.04
CA ASP A 265 -4.53 -16.33 3.14
C ASP A 265 -5.32 -17.28 2.22
N ILE A 266 -6.59 -17.53 2.56
CA ILE A 266 -7.48 -18.48 1.86
C ILE A 266 -7.60 -18.08 0.40
N CYS A 267 -7.87 -16.81 0.14
CA CYS A 267 -8.05 -16.33 -1.22
C CYS A 267 -6.76 -16.48 -2.04
N PHE A 268 -5.58 -16.38 -1.43
CA PHE A 268 -4.32 -16.69 -2.12
C PHE A 268 -4.23 -18.18 -2.47
N LEU A 269 -4.58 -19.07 -1.54
CA LEU A 269 -4.61 -20.51 -1.81
C LEU A 269 -5.60 -20.88 -2.92
N GLU A 270 -6.81 -20.31 -2.89
CA GLU A 270 -7.86 -20.56 -3.88
C GLU A 270 -7.46 -20.07 -5.26
N VAL A 271 -6.81 -18.89 -5.34
CA VAL A 271 -6.24 -18.35 -6.57
C VAL A 271 -5.12 -19.26 -7.10
N ALA A 272 -4.19 -19.67 -6.23
CA ALA A 272 -3.07 -20.53 -6.59
C ALA A 272 -3.51 -21.92 -7.08
N LYS A 273 -4.63 -22.42 -6.54
CA LYS A 273 -5.29 -23.68 -6.94
C LYS A 273 -6.31 -23.51 -8.08
N GLU A 274 -6.50 -22.29 -8.59
CA GLU A 274 -7.39 -21.98 -9.71
C GLU A 274 -8.89 -22.28 -9.45
N PHE A 275 -9.26 -22.35 -8.16
CA PHE A 275 -10.66 -22.46 -7.75
C PHE A 275 -11.44 -21.17 -7.97
N VAL A 276 -10.73 -20.04 -7.99
CA VAL A 276 -11.26 -18.71 -8.29
C VAL A 276 -10.41 -18.05 -9.38
N ASP A 277 -11.03 -17.14 -10.11
CA ASP A 277 -10.42 -16.45 -11.26
C ASP A 277 -9.70 -15.17 -10.82
N VAL A 278 -10.15 -14.54 -9.74
CA VAL A 278 -9.56 -13.32 -9.17
C VAL A 278 -9.85 -13.23 -7.67
N ALA A 279 -8.94 -12.64 -6.89
CA ALA A 279 -9.20 -12.28 -5.50
C ALA A 279 -9.21 -10.77 -5.31
N MET A 280 -10.40 -10.23 -5.00
CA MET A 280 -10.68 -8.79 -4.92
C MET A 280 -10.55 -8.27 -3.49
N ASN A 281 -9.48 -8.66 -2.78
CA ASN A 281 -9.05 -7.99 -1.55
C ASN A 281 -7.64 -7.47 -1.74
N ILE A 282 -7.38 -6.25 -1.26
CA ILE A 282 -6.05 -5.67 -1.37
C ILE A 282 -4.98 -6.46 -0.59
N ARG A 283 -3.85 -6.68 -1.26
CA ARG A 283 -2.65 -7.30 -0.71
C ARG A 283 -1.46 -6.39 -0.89
N PHE A 284 -0.49 -6.55 0.01
CA PHE A 284 0.78 -5.86 -0.12
C PHE A 284 1.56 -6.41 -1.30
N LEU A 285 1.95 -5.51 -2.20
CA LEU A 285 2.95 -5.79 -3.21
C LEU A 285 4.31 -5.80 -2.54
N ALA A 286 4.89 -6.99 -2.42
CA ALA A 286 6.25 -7.18 -1.93
C ALA A 286 6.95 -8.26 -2.77
N PRO A 287 8.29 -8.19 -2.91
CA PRO A 287 9.07 -9.21 -3.61
C PRO A 287 8.77 -10.60 -3.03
N ASP A 288 8.76 -11.60 -3.92
CA ASP A 288 8.59 -13.02 -3.59
C ASP A 288 7.28 -13.41 -2.87
N THR A 289 6.36 -12.47 -2.63
CA THR A 289 5.14 -12.73 -1.85
C THR A 289 4.20 -13.71 -2.52
N PHE A 290 4.28 -13.84 -3.85
CA PHE A 290 3.37 -14.69 -4.64
C PHE A 290 4.04 -15.94 -5.22
N GLU A 291 5.35 -16.15 -5.05
CA GLU A 291 6.11 -17.37 -5.38
C GLU A 291 5.75 -18.05 -6.73
N LYS A 292 5.51 -17.30 -7.80
CA LYS A 292 5.01 -17.81 -9.11
C LYS A 292 3.72 -18.66 -9.01
N LYS A 293 2.95 -18.50 -7.94
CA LYS A 293 1.64 -19.16 -7.71
C LYS A 293 0.47 -18.24 -8.03
N ALA A 294 0.66 -16.93 -7.90
CA ALA A 294 -0.27 -15.89 -8.30
C ALA A 294 0.46 -14.74 -8.99
N GLU A 295 -0.26 -13.97 -9.81
CA GLU A 295 0.19 -12.70 -10.35
C GLU A 295 -0.57 -11.56 -9.68
N ASN A 296 0.10 -10.41 -9.57
CA ASN A 296 -0.53 -9.18 -9.08
C ASN A 296 -1.10 -8.37 -10.24
N THR A 297 -2.18 -7.65 -9.94
CA THR A 297 -2.67 -6.57 -10.80
C THR A 297 -1.80 -5.34 -10.66
N VAL A 298 -2.06 -4.35 -11.51
CA VAL A 298 -1.56 -2.98 -11.34
C VAL A 298 -1.81 -2.47 -9.91
N SER A 299 -0.80 -1.81 -9.35
CA SER A 299 -0.94 -1.09 -8.07
C SER A 299 -1.92 0.05 -8.25
N HIS A 300 -3.00 0.06 -7.47
CA HIS A 300 -4.04 1.08 -7.55
C HIS A 300 -4.05 2.02 -6.36
N THR A 301 -3.56 1.58 -5.20
CA THR A 301 -3.54 2.39 -3.97
C THR A 301 -2.29 2.14 -3.15
N ARG A 302 -2.09 2.98 -2.13
CA ARG A 302 -1.10 2.79 -1.08
C ARG A 302 -1.79 2.38 0.21
N ASP A 303 -1.29 1.34 0.86
CA ASP A 303 -1.82 0.82 2.12
C ASP A 303 -0.68 0.36 3.02
N ASP A 304 -0.19 1.27 3.84
CA ASP A 304 1.03 1.05 4.62
C ASP A 304 0.77 0.25 5.91
N LEU A 305 1.83 -0.30 6.51
CA LEU A 305 1.77 -0.83 7.88
C LEU A 305 2.08 0.28 8.88
N CYS A 306 1.07 0.69 9.63
CA CYS A 306 1.12 1.86 10.52
C CYS A 306 0.80 1.47 11.96
N VAL A 307 1.31 2.26 12.90
CA VAL A 307 1.13 1.99 14.33
C VAL A 307 0.08 2.94 14.90
N ILE A 308 -0.89 2.36 15.58
CA ILE A 308 -1.87 3.05 16.41
C ILE A 308 -1.28 3.13 17.82
N VAL A 309 -1.14 4.34 18.34
CA VAL A 309 -0.61 4.61 19.67
C VAL A 309 -1.69 5.23 20.55
N PRO A 310 -1.61 5.10 21.89
CA PRO A 310 -2.49 5.84 22.78
C PRO A 310 -2.35 7.36 22.55
N LYS A 311 -3.49 8.08 22.53
CA LYS A 311 -3.50 9.54 22.40
C LYS A 311 -2.76 10.18 23.58
N ALA A 312 -2.00 11.24 23.31
CA ALA A 312 -1.23 11.93 24.32
C ALA A 312 -2.12 12.43 25.48
N LYS A 313 -1.56 12.39 26.69
CA LYS A 313 -2.22 12.92 27.89
C LYS A 313 -2.16 14.45 27.89
N THR A 314 -3.10 15.07 28.61
CA THR A 314 -3.04 16.50 28.93
C THR A 314 -1.76 16.80 29.70
N ALA A 315 -1.12 17.93 29.41
CA ALA A 315 0.03 18.36 30.19
C ALA A 315 -0.39 18.64 31.65
N PRO A 316 0.52 18.43 32.63
CA PRO A 316 0.24 18.75 34.02
C PRO A 316 -0.06 20.25 34.18
N THR A 317 -1.16 20.56 34.86
CA THR A 317 -1.64 21.94 35.07
C THR A 317 -0.66 22.80 35.88
N PHE A 318 0.17 22.19 36.72
CA PHE A 318 1.14 22.87 37.58
C PHE A 318 2.07 23.82 36.81
N TRP A 319 2.54 23.41 35.63
CA TRP A 319 3.52 24.18 34.86
C TRP A 319 2.91 25.28 33.99
N ASN A 320 1.58 25.37 33.90
CA ASN A 320 0.91 26.30 33.00
C ASN A 320 1.19 27.77 33.36
N ILE A 321 1.37 28.08 34.65
CA ILE A 321 1.61 29.46 35.13
C ILE A 321 2.98 29.98 34.67
N PHE A 322 3.98 29.11 34.64
CA PHE A 322 5.33 29.44 34.19
C PHE A 322 5.46 29.50 32.67
N ARG A 323 4.46 28.98 31.94
CA ARG A 323 4.46 28.93 30.47
C ARG A 323 4.16 30.28 29.82
N SER A 324 3.67 31.27 30.58
CA SER A 324 3.40 32.62 30.08
C SER A 324 4.62 33.29 29.46
N PHE A 325 5.84 32.94 29.90
CA PHE A 325 7.08 33.40 29.31
C PHE A 325 8.03 32.24 29.04
N GLY A 326 8.83 32.36 27.99
CA GLY A 326 9.91 31.40 27.72
C GLY A 326 10.97 31.45 28.84
N PRO A 327 11.73 30.35 29.06
CA PRO A 327 12.78 30.31 30.09
C PRO A 327 13.80 31.44 29.97
N LEU A 328 14.14 31.84 28.75
CA LEU A 328 15.06 32.94 28.48
C LEU A 328 14.50 34.30 28.95
N VAL A 329 13.20 34.55 28.77
CA VAL A 329 12.56 35.78 29.25
C VAL A 329 12.52 35.80 30.78
N TRP A 330 12.21 34.67 31.42
CA TRP A 330 12.30 34.55 32.88
C TRP A 330 13.71 34.83 33.39
N ALA A 331 14.74 34.29 32.72
CA ALA A 331 16.14 34.55 33.07
C ALA A 331 16.51 36.03 32.89
N LEU A 332 16.05 36.68 31.83
CA LEU A 332 16.28 38.11 31.59
C LEU A 332 15.57 39.00 32.61
N ILE A 333 14.34 38.66 33.02
CA ILE A 333 13.62 39.36 34.09
C ILE A 333 14.43 39.26 35.40
N LEU A 334 14.87 38.05 35.77
CA LEU A 334 15.70 37.85 36.97
C LEU A 334 17.02 38.64 36.88
N ALA A 335 17.71 38.57 35.75
CA ALA A 335 18.93 39.32 35.51
C ALA A 335 18.70 40.84 35.60
N SER A 336 17.59 41.35 35.07
CA SER A 336 17.25 42.78 35.14
C SER A 336 17.03 43.26 36.58
N VAL A 337 16.42 42.44 37.44
CA VAL A 337 16.24 42.75 38.87
C VAL A 337 17.59 42.78 39.57
N ILE A 338 18.48 41.83 39.30
CA ILE A 338 19.83 41.79 39.89
C ILE A 338 20.65 43.01 39.43
N LEU A 339 20.65 43.31 38.13
CA LEU A 339 21.37 44.46 37.57
C LEU A 339 20.82 45.79 38.08
N GLY A 340 19.49 45.92 38.19
CA GLY A 340 18.85 47.10 38.78
C GLY A 340 19.24 47.30 40.24
N ASN A 341 19.35 46.21 41.01
CA ASN A 341 19.85 46.23 42.39
C ASN A 341 21.31 46.69 42.46
N ILE A 342 22.19 46.13 41.63
CA ILE A 342 23.61 46.52 41.56
C ILE A 342 23.73 48.01 41.20
N PHE A 343 23.00 48.46 40.19
CA PHE A 343 23.00 49.86 39.76
C PHE A 343 22.58 50.81 40.89
N CYS A 344 21.52 50.48 41.63
CA CYS A 344 21.06 51.31 42.74
C CYS A 344 21.99 51.23 43.96
N TYR A 345 22.69 50.11 44.16
CA TYR A 345 23.72 49.98 45.19
C TYR A 345 24.94 50.87 44.88
N LEU A 346 25.39 50.91 43.63
CA LEU A 346 26.50 51.76 43.19
C LEU A 346 26.21 53.26 43.29
N LEU A 347 24.93 53.66 43.15
CA LEU A 347 24.50 55.06 43.17
C LEU A 347 24.09 55.59 44.56
N ARG A 348 24.04 54.74 45.59
CA ARG A 348 23.68 55.15 46.95
C ARG A 348 24.78 54.77 47.94
N GLU A 349 25.36 55.77 48.60
CA GLU A 349 26.16 55.56 49.80
C GLU A 349 25.23 55.25 50.99
N GLY A 350 25.13 53.97 51.34
CA GLY A 350 24.67 53.49 52.65
C GLY A 350 23.20 53.73 53.03
N VAL A 351 22.27 52.88 52.58
CA VAL A 351 21.02 52.56 53.31
C VAL A 351 20.53 51.15 52.92
N GLY A 352 20.23 50.29 53.90
CA GLY A 352 19.59 48.99 53.70
C GLY A 352 18.12 49.10 53.25
N GLY A 353 17.65 48.20 52.38
CA GLY A 353 16.25 48.15 51.93
C GLY A 353 15.99 48.55 50.47
N VAL A 354 17.01 49.00 49.72
CA VAL A 354 16.93 49.30 48.28
C VAL A 354 16.44 48.09 47.45
N PRO A 355 16.89 46.85 47.70
CA PRO A 355 16.46 45.72 46.89
C PRO A 355 14.96 45.41 47.02
N MET A 356 14.41 45.62 48.22
CA MET A 356 13.00 45.38 48.50
C MET A 356 12.11 46.45 47.82
N GLN A 357 12.57 47.70 47.77
CA GLN A 357 11.87 48.78 47.07
C GLN A 357 11.87 48.59 45.55
N LEU A 358 12.99 48.13 44.97
CA LEU A 358 13.08 47.82 43.54
C LEU A 358 12.22 46.61 43.17
N PHE A 359 12.21 45.58 44.01
CA PHE A 359 11.32 44.44 43.83
C PHE A 359 9.84 44.83 43.93
N ALA A 360 9.48 45.67 44.90
CA ALA A 360 8.14 46.24 45.01
C ALA A 360 7.75 47.04 43.75
N GLY A 361 8.66 47.88 43.25
CA GLY A 361 8.45 48.64 42.01
C GLY A 361 8.25 47.75 40.78
N ALA A 362 9.00 46.64 40.67
CA ALA A 362 8.82 45.66 39.60
C ALA A 362 7.47 44.94 39.66
N LEU A 363 6.95 44.71 40.87
CA LEU A 363 5.62 44.15 41.13
C LEU A 363 4.49 45.18 41.10
N THR A 364 4.76 46.42 40.70
CA THR A 364 3.79 47.54 40.68
C THR A 364 3.19 47.87 42.06
N LEU A 365 3.92 47.57 43.15
CA LEU A 365 3.55 47.92 44.51
C LEU A 365 4.03 49.34 44.87
N PRO A 366 3.33 50.06 45.77
CA PRO A 366 3.72 51.40 46.18
C PRO A 366 5.09 51.39 46.88
N MET A 367 5.97 52.30 46.49
CA MET A 367 7.28 52.48 47.13
C MET A 367 7.15 53.36 48.38
N THR A 368 7.80 52.96 49.47
CA THR A 368 7.74 53.64 50.78
C THR A 368 8.62 54.88 50.88
N GLY A 369 9.58 55.08 49.96
CA GLY A 369 10.44 56.25 49.96
C GLY A 369 10.96 56.59 48.56
N ILE A 370 10.80 57.85 48.16
CA ILE A 370 11.31 58.35 46.87
C ILE A 370 12.75 58.84 47.07
N PRO A 371 13.73 58.37 46.26
CA PRO A 371 15.10 58.86 46.37
C PRO A 371 15.21 60.33 46.00
N ARG A 372 16.17 61.04 46.59
CA ARG A 372 16.42 62.46 46.32
C ARG A 372 17.19 62.70 45.01
N ASN A 373 18.05 61.75 44.61
CA ASN A 373 18.91 61.87 43.43
C ASN A 373 18.12 61.82 42.11
N HIS A 374 18.34 62.81 41.24
CA HIS A 374 17.63 62.93 39.94
C HIS A 374 17.87 61.73 39.01
N SER A 375 19.10 61.22 38.93
CA SER A 375 19.42 60.03 38.11
C SER A 375 18.69 58.77 38.58
N LEU A 376 18.56 58.60 39.91
CA LEU A 376 17.82 57.47 40.49
C LEU A 376 16.31 57.61 40.24
N ARG A 377 15.77 58.83 40.28
CA ARG A 377 14.37 59.11 39.95
C ARG A 377 14.04 58.77 38.50
N LEU A 378 14.89 59.19 37.56
CA LEU A 378 14.72 58.86 36.13
C LEU A 378 14.79 57.34 35.90
N PHE A 379 15.77 56.66 36.50
CA PHE A 379 15.86 55.19 36.45
C PHE A 379 14.59 54.53 37.01
N LEU A 380 14.09 54.98 38.16
CA LEU A 380 12.88 54.43 38.77
C LEU A 380 11.63 54.64 37.90
N ILE A 381 11.50 55.76 37.18
CA ILE A 381 10.39 55.96 36.24
C ILE A 381 10.42 54.91 35.13
N PHE A 382 11.58 54.67 34.52
CA PHE A 382 11.73 53.60 33.52
C PHE A 382 11.54 52.20 34.12
N TRP A 383 11.99 51.98 35.36
CA TRP A 383 11.82 50.71 36.08
C TRP A 383 10.35 50.41 36.37
N LEU A 384 9.58 51.41 36.79
CA LEU A 384 8.13 51.28 37.00
C LEU A 384 7.41 51.01 35.68
N TYR A 385 7.78 51.72 34.60
CA TYR A 385 7.23 51.46 33.27
C TYR A 385 7.52 50.03 32.81
N PHE A 386 8.75 49.56 33.00
CA PHE A 386 9.13 48.16 32.76
C PHE A 386 8.29 47.18 33.59
N GLY A 387 8.14 47.41 34.90
CA GLY A 387 7.32 46.58 35.78
C GLY A 387 5.85 46.51 35.34
N VAL A 388 5.26 47.64 34.96
CA VAL A 388 3.89 47.71 34.42
C VAL A 388 3.76 46.92 33.12
N LEU A 389 4.71 47.07 32.19
CA LEU A 389 4.69 46.34 30.92
C LEU A 389 4.79 44.82 31.13
N ILE A 390 5.76 44.36 31.94
CA ILE A 390 5.96 42.93 32.21
C ILE A 390 4.76 42.35 32.96
N CYS A 391 4.24 43.03 33.99
CA CYS A 391 3.06 42.57 34.73
C CYS A 391 1.82 42.51 33.84
N SER A 392 1.62 43.51 32.96
CA SER A 392 0.48 43.54 32.03
C SER A 392 0.58 42.42 30.99
N ALA A 393 1.76 42.21 30.42
CA ALA A 393 2.02 41.11 29.48
C ALA A 393 1.82 39.73 30.13
N PHE A 394 2.31 39.56 31.37
CA PHE A 394 2.14 38.33 32.13
C PHE A 394 0.65 38.05 32.42
N ARG A 395 -0.09 39.05 32.93
CA ARG A 395 -1.54 38.91 33.21
C ARG A 395 -2.35 38.59 31.94
N GLY A 396 -2.02 39.24 30.82
CA GLY A 396 -2.65 39.00 29.54
C GLY A 396 -2.46 37.56 29.05
N ASN A 397 -1.22 37.04 29.10
CA ASN A 397 -0.93 35.69 28.64
C ASN A 397 -1.38 34.60 29.64
N LEU A 398 -1.30 34.87 30.95
CA LEU A 398 -1.69 33.93 32.00
C LEU A 398 -3.17 33.52 31.85
N THR A 399 -4.05 34.46 31.52
CA THR A 399 -5.47 34.17 31.31
C THR A 399 -5.67 33.15 30.18
N SER A 400 -4.92 33.31 29.07
CA SER A 400 -4.94 32.37 27.95
C SER A 400 -4.37 30.99 28.33
N MET A 401 -3.25 30.96 29.05
CA MET A 401 -2.57 29.72 29.46
C MET A 401 -3.30 28.93 30.56
N MET A 402 -4.13 29.60 31.38
CA MET A 402 -4.97 28.93 32.38
C MET A 402 -6.23 28.31 31.76
N VAL A 403 -6.80 28.96 30.73
CA VAL A 403 -7.97 28.46 30.01
C VAL A 403 -7.57 27.35 29.02
N PHE A 404 -6.46 27.51 28.31
CA PHE A 404 -5.98 26.53 27.35
C PHE A 404 -5.12 25.46 28.03
N GLN A 405 -5.57 24.21 28.01
CA GLN A 405 -4.76 23.08 28.45
C GLN A 405 -3.99 22.49 27.26
N PRO A 406 -2.67 22.71 27.15
CA PRO A 406 -1.87 22.10 26.11
C PRO A 406 -1.76 20.59 26.34
N TYR A 407 -1.73 19.83 25.25
CA TYR A 407 -1.47 18.39 25.29
C TYR A 407 0.03 18.12 25.18
N LEU A 408 0.46 16.97 25.70
CA LEU A 408 1.76 16.43 25.34
C LEU A 408 1.79 16.13 23.84
N PRO A 409 2.96 16.21 23.18
CA PRO A 409 3.06 15.88 21.77
C PRO A 409 2.72 14.40 21.55
N ASP A 410 1.89 14.12 20.55
CA ASP A 410 1.61 12.76 20.12
C ASP A 410 2.86 12.11 19.52
N ILE A 411 2.96 10.79 19.67
CA ILE A 411 4.01 10.00 19.02
C ILE A 411 3.68 9.95 17.53
N ASN A 412 4.47 10.62 16.71
CA ASN A 412 4.25 10.71 15.26
C ASN A 412 5.40 10.14 14.41
N ASN A 413 6.58 10.01 15.00
CA ASN A 413 7.82 9.66 14.31
C ASN A 413 8.39 8.34 14.84
N LEU A 414 9.11 7.60 13.98
CA LEU A 414 9.77 6.34 14.35
C LEU A 414 10.72 6.50 15.55
N GLY A 415 11.49 7.59 15.61
CA GLY A 415 12.39 7.86 16.74
C GLY A 415 11.66 8.16 18.07
N ALA A 416 10.43 8.66 18.02
CA ALA A 416 9.59 8.82 19.22
C ALA A 416 9.00 7.49 19.65
N LEU A 417 8.58 6.65 18.69
CA LEU A 417 8.09 5.29 18.95
C LEU A 417 9.18 4.40 19.56
N ALA A 418 10.39 4.43 19.02
CA ALA A 418 11.53 3.65 19.53
C ALA A 418 11.94 4.02 20.96
N ARG A 419 11.73 5.29 21.36
CA ARG A 419 11.97 5.77 22.73
C ARG A 419 10.77 5.55 23.66
N SER A 420 9.62 5.17 23.12
CA SER A 420 8.43 4.90 23.92
C SER A 420 8.54 3.57 24.67
N HIS A 421 7.77 3.44 25.73
CA HIS A 421 7.67 2.23 26.55
C HIS A 421 6.54 1.30 26.09
N TYR A 422 5.88 1.60 24.97
CA TYR A 422 4.76 0.81 24.47
C TYR A 422 5.27 -0.45 23.77
N ARG A 423 4.72 -1.60 24.17
CA ARG A 423 4.85 -2.84 23.42
C ARG A 423 3.92 -2.78 22.21
N ILE A 424 4.42 -3.15 21.04
CA ILE A 424 3.70 -3.06 19.77
C ILE A 424 3.12 -4.43 19.43
N LEU A 425 1.81 -4.56 19.48
CA LEU A 425 1.12 -5.80 19.12
C LEU A 425 1.09 -5.97 17.60
N ILE A 426 1.52 -7.13 17.13
CA ILE A 426 1.59 -7.49 15.71
C ILE A 426 0.87 -8.81 15.43
N ARG A 427 0.06 -8.81 14.37
CA ARG A 427 -0.57 -10.03 13.85
C ARG A 427 0.45 -10.93 13.15
N PRO A 428 0.36 -12.27 13.28
CA PRO A 428 1.34 -13.21 12.72
C PRO A 428 1.61 -13.02 11.22
N ARG A 429 0.57 -12.72 10.43
CA ARG A 429 0.67 -12.52 8.97
C ARG A 429 1.51 -11.30 8.56
N HIS A 430 1.64 -10.29 9.42
CA HIS A 430 2.44 -9.10 9.12
C HIS A 430 3.91 -9.30 9.51
N LEU A 431 4.21 -10.33 10.31
CA LEU A 431 5.56 -10.60 10.80
C LEU A 431 6.55 -10.88 9.67
N LYS A 432 6.13 -11.57 8.60
CA LYS A 432 6.97 -11.83 7.43
C LYS A 432 7.43 -10.52 6.76
N HIS A 433 6.52 -9.55 6.65
CA HIS A 433 6.79 -8.25 6.04
C HIS A 433 7.72 -7.43 6.92
N ILE A 434 7.47 -7.40 8.23
CA ILE A 434 8.35 -6.72 9.18
C ILE A 434 9.75 -7.30 9.16
N ARG A 435 9.91 -8.63 9.17
CA ARG A 435 11.24 -9.26 9.14
C ARG A 435 12.01 -8.96 7.85
N HIS A 436 11.31 -8.80 6.73
CA HIS A 436 11.92 -8.52 5.43
C HIS A 436 12.30 -7.04 5.28
N PHE A 437 11.43 -6.11 5.71
CA PHE A 437 11.60 -4.68 5.42
C PHE A 437 12.18 -3.84 6.57
N LEU A 438 12.00 -4.24 7.84
CA LEU A 438 12.67 -3.57 8.96
C LEU A 438 14.05 -4.20 9.15
N THR A 439 15.06 -3.54 8.57
CA THR A 439 16.44 -3.98 8.61
C THR A 439 17.10 -3.59 9.93
N LEU A 440 18.03 -4.41 10.42
CA LEU A 440 18.73 -4.14 11.69
C LEU A 440 19.74 -2.97 11.58
N GLY A 441 19.88 -2.33 10.42
CA GLY A 441 20.87 -1.28 10.16
C GLY A 441 20.59 0.06 10.83
N HIS A 442 19.33 0.37 11.13
CA HIS A 442 18.95 1.61 11.83
C HIS A 442 18.64 1.35 13.30
N LYS A 443 19.31 2.09 14.20
CA LYS A 443 19.17 1.97 15.67
C LYS A 443 17.72 2.02 16.16
N HIS A 444 16.86 2.82 15.49
CA HIS A 444 15.45 2.91 15.84
C HIS A 444 14.63 1.69 15.41
N GLU A 445 14.92 1.10 14.25
CA GLU A 445 14.21 -0.06 13.71
C GLU A 445 14.49 -1.32 14.53
N ALA A 446 15.75 -1.54 14.90
CA ALA A 446 16.15 -2.64 15.80
C ALA A 446 15.40 -2.54 17.13
N ARG A 447 15.34 -1.34 17.73
CA ARG A 447 14.60 -1.12 18.98
C ARG A 447 13.10 -1.32 18.81
N ILE A 448 12.50 -0.85 17.72
CA ILE A 448 11.07 -1.06 17.44
C ILE A 448 10.77 -2.57 17.33
N ARG A 449 11.65 -3.35 16.70
CA ARG A 449 11.52 -4.80 16.58
C ARG A 449 11.55 -5.52 17.94
N GLU A 450 12.38 -5.07 18.87
CA GLU A 450 12.38 -5.58 20.27
C GLU A 450 11.10 -5.25 21.04
N LEU A 451 10.41 -4.16 20.67
CA LEU A 451 9.14 -3.79 21.27
C LEU A 451 7.96 -4.58 20.69
N MET A 452 8.14 -5.29 19.57
CA MET A 452 7.06 -6.05 18.92
C MET A 452 6.75 -7.34 19.67
N LEU A 453 5.45 -7.55 19.92
CA LEU A 453 4.90 -8.76 20.52
C LEU A 453 3.88 -9.38 19.57
N GLN A 454 4.16 -10.60 19.13
CA GLN A 454 3.25 -11.36 18.29
C GLN A 454 2.02 -11.79 19.10
N MET A 455 0.83 -11.53 18.58
CA MET A 455 -0.43 -11.86 19.25
C MET A 455 -1.47 -12.37 18.24
N PRO A 456 -2.29 -13.37 18.60
CA PRO A 456 -3.38 -13.82 17.74
C PRO A 456 -4.39 -12.72 17.43
N ASP A 457 -4.94 -12.74 16.21
CA ASP A 457 -5.87 -11.72 15.72
C ASP A 457 -7.09 -11.50 16.63
N ALA A 458 -7.62 -12.58 17.24
CA ALA A 458 -8.77 -12.52 18.14
C ALA A 458 -8.48 -11.70 19.40
N GLU A 459 -7.33 -11.96 20.03
CA GLU A 459 -6.93 -11.32 21.27
C GLU A 459 -6.60 -9.84 21.02
N MET A 460 -5.85 -9.55 19.96
CA MET A 460 -5.54 -8.18 19.56
C MET A 460 -6.82 -7.37 19.29
N TYR A 461 -7.81 -7.97 18.63
CA TYR A 461 -9.11 -7.35 18.40
C TYR A 461 -9.86 -7.04 19.71
N GLN A 462 -9.85 -7.97 20.67
CA GLN A 462 -10.50 -7.75 21.97
C GLN A 462 -9.81 -6.67 22.80
N LEU A 463 -8.48 -6.64 22.83
CA LEU A 463 -7.72 -5.60 23.53
C LEU A 463 -7.98 -4.21 22.96
N MET A 464 -7.98 -4.09 21.63
CA MET A 464 -8.35 -2.85 20.95
C MET A 464 -9.78 -2.47 21.31
N LYS A 465 -10.74 -3.41 21.19
CA LYS A 465 -12.16 -3.19 21.51
C LYS A 465 -12.39 -2.69 22.94
N ASN A 466 -11.60 -3.19 23.89
CA ASN A 466 -11.63 -2.78 25.29
C ASN A 466 -10.88 -1.47 25.58
N ASN A 467 -10.37 -0.79 24.55
CA ASN A 467 -9.60 0.45 24.67
C ASN A 467 -8.34 0.30 25.57
N ASP A 468 -7.63 -0.83 25.50
CA ASP A 468 -6.41 -0.99 26.28
C ASP A 468 -5.28 -0.07 25.76
N ARG A 469 -4.93 0.93 26.58
CA ARG A 469 -3.93 1.98 26.29
C ARG A 469 -2.51 1.59 26.70
N ARG A 470 -2.28 0.37 27.21
CA ARG A 470 -0.94 -0.11 27.59
C ARG A 470 -0.09 -0.49 26.39
N TYR A 471 -0.74 -0.77 25.25
CA TYR A 471 -0.11 -1.27 24.04
C TYR A 471 -0.28 -0.30 22.88
N ALA A 472 0.64 -0.41 21.93
CA ALA A 472 0.48 0.11 20.58
C ALA A 472 0.08 -1.03 19.65
N TYR A 473 -0.61 -0.73 18.55
CA TYR A 473 -1.19 -1.75 17.66
C TYR A 473 -0.70 -1.52 16.23
N LEU A 474 -0.12 -2.54 15.62
CA LEU A 474 0.33 -2.48 14.22
C LEU A 474 -0.76 -3.01 13.30
N GLU A 475 -1.27 -2.14 12.43
CA GLU A 475 -2.34 -2.47 11.49
C GLU A 475 -2.09 -1.87 10.10
N LYS A 476 -2.83 -2.37 9.11
CA LYS A 476 -2.90 -1.74 7.78
C LYS A 476 -3.47 -0.32 7.90
N TYR A 477 -2.98 0.61 7.10
CA TYR A 477 -3.35 2.03 7.18
C TYR A 477 -4.86 2.26 7.11
N HIS A 478 -5.54 1.66 6.13
CA HIS A 478 -6.99 1.86 5.98
C HIS A 478 -7.79 1.34 7.18
N ILE A 479 -7.39 0.18 7.74
CA ILE A 479 -8.00 -0.38 8.95
C ILE A 479 -7.70 0.50 10.15
N ALA A 480 -6.44 0.91 10.31
CA ALA A 480 -5.98 1.71 11.44
C ALA A 480 -6.67 3.08 11.48
N ARG A 481 -6.76 3.74 10.32
CA ARG A 481 -7.47 5.02 10.16
C ARG A 481 -8.94 4.88 10.50
N PHE A 482 -9.56 3.78 10.10
CA PHE A 482 -10.96 3.50 10.45
C PHE A 482 -11.12 3.25 11.96
N GLN A 483 -10.29 2.39 12.55
CA GLN A 483 -10.34 2.04 13.97
C GLN A 483 -10.17 3.27 14.85
N VAL A 484 -9.15 4.12 14.62
CA VAL A 484 -8.94 5.33 15.44
C VAL A 484 -10.14 6.27 15.42
N ASN A 485 -10.86 6.33 14.31
CA ASN A 485 -12.04 7.20 14.14
C ASN A 485 -13.37 6.53 14.55
N ASN A 486 -13.35 5.25 14.93
CA ASN A 486 -14.55 4.51 15.29
C ASN A 486 -15.10 5.00 16.65
N ARG A 487 -16.43 5.06 16.76
CA ARG A 487 -17.19 5.52 17.93
C ARG A 487 -16.79 4.85 19.23
N MET A 488 -16.49 3.57 19.19
CA MET A 488 -16.11 2.79 20.36
C MET A 488 -14.77 3.24 20.97
N HIS A 489 -13.93 3.91 20.17
CA HIS A 489 -12.64 4.48 20.59
C HIS A 489 -12.73 5.99 20.84
N MET A 490 -13.95 6.53 20.98
CA MET A 490 -14.21 7.93 21.32
C MET A 490 -14.70 8.05 22.78
N GLN A 491 -13.97 8.79 23.61
CA GLN A 491 -14.34 9.14 24.97
C GLN A 491 -14.62 10.65 25.06
N LEU A 492 -15.83 11.03 25.47
CA LEU A 492 -16.26 12.44 25.56
C LEU A 492 -16.05 13.23 24.25
N GLY A 493 -16.24 12.57 23.10
CA GLY A 493 -16.02 13.17 21.78
C GLY A 493 -14.55 13.28 21.37
N ARG A 494 -13.62 12.72 22.14
CA ARG A 494 -12.18 12.71 21.85
C ARG A 494 -11.68 11.29 21.55
N PRO A 495 -10.78 11.12 20.56
CA PRO A 495 -10.23 9.80 20.26
C PRO A 495 -9.26 9.35 21.36
N VAL A 496 -9.39 8.10 21.80
CA VAL A 496 -8.51 7.47 22.81
C VAL A 496 -7.15 7.10 22.22
N PHE A 497 -7.14 6.86 20.92
CA PHE A 497 -5.97 6.46 20.15
C PHE A 497 -5.60 7.53 19.12
N HIS A 498 -4.38 7.44 18.62
CA HIS A 498 -3.81 8.28 17.59
C HIS A 498 -3.12 7.39 16.57
N LEU A 499 -3.39 7.63 15.30
CA LEU A 499 -2.64 6.99 14.22
C LEU A 499 -1.38 7.80 13.99
N MET A 500 -0.20 7.16 14.07
CA MET A 500 1.06 7.84 13.78
C MET A 500 1.07 8.43 12.36
N ASN A 501 1.66 9.62 12.20
CA ASN A 501 1.82 10.23 10.88
C ASN A 501 2.80 9.45 9.99
N SER A 502 3.89 8.92 10.56
CA SER A 502 4.83 8.05 9.85
C SER A 502 4.49 6.57 10.08
N CYS A 503 4.28 5.82 9.00
CA CYS A 503 4.10 4.37 9.04
C CYS A 503 5.45 3.64 9.07
N LEU A 504 5.46 2.38 9.51
CA LEU A 504 6.69 1.58 9.62
C LEU A 504 7.18 1.14 8.24
N VAL A 505 6.29 0.57 7.45
CA VAL A 505 6.63 0.01 6.14
C VAL A 505 5.60 0.48 5.11
N PRO A 506 6.04 1.20 4.07
CA PRO A 506 5.15 1.61 2.99
C PRO A 506 4.85 0.45 2.05
N PHE A 507 3.59 0.30 1.64
CA PHE A 507 3.20 -0.74 0.69
C PHE A 507 2.24 -0.24 -0.39
N HIS A 508 2.46 -0.75 -1.59
CA HIS A 508 1.49 -0.68 -2.67
C HIS A 508 0.45 -1.80 -2.52
N ALA A 509 -0.81 -1.47 -2.78
CA ALA A 509 -1.93 -2.39 -2.71
C ALA A 509 -2.30 -2.88 -4.11
N VAL A 510 -2.41 -4.20 -4.24
CA VAL A 510 -2.72 -4.94 -5.47
C VAL A 510 -3.79 -5.99 -5.22
N TYR A 511 -4.53 -6.35 -6.27
CA TYR A 511 -5.31 -7.59 -6.30
C TYR A 511 -4.45 -8.71 -6.88
N ILE A 512 -4.94 -9.94 -6.81
CA ILE A 512 -4.22 -11.08 -7.39
C ILE A 512 -5.13 -11.93 -8.26
N VAL A 513 -4.49 -12.57 -9.23
CA VAL A 513 -5.08 -13.54 -10.16
C VAL A 513 -4.20 -14.78 -10.20
N PRO A 514 -4.70 -15.91 -10.73
CA PRO A 514 -3.88 -17.10 -10.91
C PRO A 514 -2.65 -16.80 -11.78
N TYR A 515 -1.54 -17.48 -11.53
CA TYR A 515 -0.33 -17.29 -12.33
C TYR A 515 -0.56 -17.71 -13.78
N GLY A 516 -0.32 -16.79 -14.72
CA GLY A 516 -0.66 -16.92 -16.15
C GLY A 516 -2.13 -16.65 -16.50
N SER A 517 -2.89 -15.98 -15.62
CA SER A 517 -4.30 -15.69 -15.86
C SER A 517 -4.52 -14.89 -17.16
N PRO A 518 -5.49 -15.28 -18.00
CA PRO A 518 -5.82 -14.56 -19.22
C PRO A 518 -6.57 -13.26 -18.92
N TYR A 519 -7.09 -13.09 -17.70
CA TYR A 519 -7.88 -11.94 -17.30
C TYR A 519 -7.04 -10.72 -16.90
N LEU A 520 -5.75 -10.92 -16.59
CA LEU A 520 -4.91 -9.90 -15.95
C LEU A 520 -4.87 -8.58 -16.74
N GLY A 521 -4.63 -8.64 -18.06
CA GLY A 521 -4.56 -7.44 -18.89
C GLY A 521 -5.86 -6.63 -18.90
N PHE A 522 -7.01 -7.31 -18.91
CA PHE A 522 -8.32 -6.66 -18.88
C PHE A 522 -8.62 -6.05 -17.51
N LEU A 523 -8.30 -6.79 -16.44
CA LEU A 523 -8.46 -6.32 -15.07
C LEU A 523 -7.57 -5.09 -14.81
N ASP A 524 -6.33 -5.10 -15.26
CA ASP A 524 -5.42 -3.95 -15.12
C ASP A 524 -5.95 -2.71 -15.83
N SER A 525 -6.51 -2.87 -17.03
CA SER A 525 -7.13 -1.76 -17.78
C SER A 525 -8.34 -1.20 -17.02
N LEU A 526 -9.22 -2.07 -16.50
CA LEU A 526 -10.39 -1.67 -15.72
C LEU A 526 -10.03 -0.99 -14.40
N ILE A 527 -9.05 -1.54 -13.68
CA ILE A 527 -8.58 -0.99 -12.41
C ILE A 527 -7.94 0.39 -12.67
N ARG A 528 -7.05 0.52 -13.66
CA ARG A 528 -6.49 1.82 -14.05
C ARG A 528 -7.58 2.82 -14.41
N SER A 529 -8.53 2.42 -15.26
CA SER A 529 -9.65 3.27 -15.65
C SER A 529 -10.43 3.74 -14.42
N SER A 530 -10.72 2.85 -13.46
CA SER A 530 -11.44 3.22 -12.23
C SER A 530 -10.70 4.25 -11.38
N HIS A 531 -9.37 4.17 -11.35
CA HIS A 531 -8.51 5.12 -10.64
C HIS A 531 -8.40 6.45 -11.40
N GLU A 532 -8.22 6.41 -12.72
CA GLU A 532 -8.16 7.59 -13.60
C GLU A 532 -9.46 8.40 -13.56
N PHE A 533 -10.63 7.74 -13.48
CA PHE A 533 -11.93 8.40 -13.28
C PHE A 533 -12.20 8.82 -11.82
N GLY A 534 -11.34 8.43 -10.87
CA GLY A 534 -11.48 8.79 -9.46
C GLY A 534 -12.58 8.04 -8.71
N PHE A 535 -13.09 6.93 -9.25
CA PHE A 535 -14.12 6.12 -8.57
C PHE A 535 -13.62 5.54 -7.26
N GLU A 536 -12.38 5.06 -7.24
CA GLU A 536 -11.75 4.46 -6.07
C GLU A 536 -11.66 5.48 -4.90
N ARG A 537 -11.16 6.69 -5.16
CA ARG A 537 -11.16 7.80 -4.19
C ARG A 537 -12.57 8.22 -3.75
N TYR A 538 -13.54 8.18 -4.67
CA TYR A 538 -14.93 8.50 -4.37
C TYR A 538 -15.54 7.47 -3.41
N TRP A 539 -15.37 6.18 -3.68
CA TRP A 539 -15.83 5.08 -2.83
C TRP A 539 -15.17 5.15 -1.45
N ASP A 540 -13.85 5.33 -1.38
CA ASP A 540 -13.13 5.51 -0.11
C ASP A 540 -13.69 6.69 0.71
N ARG A 541 -14.00 7.82 0.04
CA ARG A 541 -14.58 9.00 0.71
C ARG A 541 -15.99 8.73 1.21
N ILE A 542 -16.85 8.08 0.41
CA ILE A 542 -18.21 7.73 0.84
C ILE A 542 -18.14 6.83 2.05
N MET A 543 -17.34 5.76 2.00
CA MET A 543 -17.21 4.81 3.09
C MET A 543 -16.73 5.49 4.37
N ASN A 544 -15.63 6.25 4.29
CA ASN A 544 -15.14 7.02 5.43
C ASN A 544 -16.21 7.99 5.98
N SER A 545 -16.95 8.68 5.12
CA SER A 545 -17.98 9.62 5.55
C SER A 545 -19.19 8.93 6.20
N ALA A 546 -19.63 7.80 5.66
CA ALA A 546 -20.74 7.01 6.19
C ALA A 546 -20.39 6.45 7.57
N PHE A 547 -19.14 6.03 7.75
CA PHE A 547 -18.62 5.55 9.01
C PHE A 547 -18.43 6.64 10.06
N ILE A 548 -17.89 7.80 9.68
CA ILE A 548 -17.81 8.95 10.59
C ILE A 548 -19.23 9.34 11.03
N LYS A 549 -20.18 9.42 10.10
CA LYS A 549 -21.58 9.77 10.41
C LYS A 549 -22.27 8.75 11.31
N SER A 550 -22.05 7.45 11.10
CA SER A 550 -22.63 6.40 11.97
C SER A 550 -21.94 6.34 13.34
N GLY A 551 -20.67 6.74 13.40
CA GLY A 551 -19.87 6.76 14.62
C GLY A 551 -20.03 8.01 15.49
N VAL A 552 -20.50 9.13 14.92
CA VAL A 552 -20.85 10.31 15.71
C VAL A 552 -22.09 9.97 16.54
N LYS A 553 -21.92 9.77 17.86
CA LYS A 553 -23.04 10.07 18.75
C LYS A 553 -23.47 11.49 18.37
N LEU A 554 -24.74 11.69 18.02
CA LEU A 554 -25.42 12.91 18.40
C LEU A 554 -25.32 12.99 19.93
N VAL A 555 -24.12 13.30 20.43
CA VAL A 555 -23.99 14.11 21.62
C VAL A 555 -24.79 15.31 21.17
N LYS A 556 -26.05 15.41 21.63
CA LYS A 556 -26.74 16.70 21.70
C LYS A 556 -25.62 17.64 22.07
N ARG A 557 -25.29 18.59 21.18
CA ARG A 557 -24.31 19.64 21.44
C ARG A 557 -24.75 20.33 22.74
N ARG A 558 -24.47 19.73 23.90
CA ARG A 558 -23.92 20.49 25.01
C ARG A 558 -22.66 21.01 24.37
N ARG A 559 -22.75 22.29 23.98
CA ARG A 559 -21.61 23.17 23.77
C ARG A 559 -20.49 22.64 24.66
N GLY A 560 -19.46 22.20 23.97
CA GLY A 560 -18.32 21.44 24.42
C GLY A 560 -17.38 21.36 23.23
N SER A 561 -17.32 22.46 22.46
CA SER A 561 -16.21 22.70 21.55
C SER A 561 -14.96 22.73 22.40
N SER A 562 -13.80 22.47 21.81
CA SER A 562 -12.51 22.80 22.44
C SER A 562 -12.39 24.28 22.86
N ASP A 563 -13.34 25.12 22.45
CA ASP A 563 -13.46 26.54 22.80
C ASP A 563 -14.44 26.83 23.96
N ASP A 564 -15.02 25.80 24.58
CA ASP A 564 -15.86 26.03 25.75
C ASP A 564 -14.99 26.54 26.91
N PRO A 565 -15.37 27.66 27.56
CA PRO A 565 -14.57 28.28 28.59
C PRO A 565 -14.34 27.28 29.73
N VAL A 566 -13.09 26.87 29.91
CA VAL A 566 -12.69 26.00 31.01
C VAL A 566 -12.99 26.73 32.31
N VAL A 567 -13.90 26.17 33.12
CA VAL A 567 -14.17 26.70 34.46
C VAL A 567 -12.91 26.51 35.30
N LEU A 568 -12.33 27.61 35.74
CA LEU A 568 -11.14 27.59 36.59
C LEU A 568 -11.47 26.94 37.94
N LYS A 569 -10.91 25.76 38.16
CA LYS A 569 -10.91 25.06 39.44
C LYS A 569 -9.67 25.37 40.27
N LEU A 570 -9.73 25.04 41.55
CA LEU A 570 -8.61 25.17 42.49
C LEU A 570 -7.33 24.43 42.03
N GLU A 571 -7.50 23.34 41.25
CA GLU A 571 -6.39 22.56 40.69
C GLU A 571 -5.46 23.35 39.75
N HIS A 572 -5.95 24.44 39.13
CA HIS A 572 -5.10 25.29 38.28
C HIS A 572 -4.22 26.24 39.10
N PHE A 573 -4.59 26.53 40.35
CA PHE A 573 -3.86 27.45 41.23
C PHE A 573 -2.90 26.74 42.18
N HIS A 574 -2.81 25.41 42.13
CA HIS A 574 -1.97 24.62 43.03
C HIS A 574 -0.52 25.11 43.07
N ALA A 575 0.06 25.44 41.91
CA ALA A 575 1.43 25.96 41.83
C ALA A 575 1.61 27.29 42.57
N VAL A 576 0.62 28.20 42.52
CA VAL A 576 0.66 29.49 43.23
C VAL A 576 0.68 29.25 44.74
N PHE A 577 -0.22 28.39 45.23
CA PHE A 577 -0.28 28.06 46.66
C PHE A 577 1.00 27.37 47.13
N SER A 578 1.56 26.46 46.34
CA SER A 578 2.84 25.81 46.65
C SER A 578 3.99 26.82 46.74
N LEU A 579 4.10 27.74 45.78
CA LEU A 579 5.13 28.80 45.81
C LEU A 579 4.98 29.73 47.01
N TRP A 580 3.73 30.09 47.34
CA TRP A 580 3.43 30.92 48.51
C TRP A 580 3.83 30.24 49.82
N LEU A 581 3.49 28.94 49.98
CA LEU A 581 3.89 28.15 51.15
C LEU A 581 5.41 28.02 51.26
N VAL A 582 6.11 27.76 50.14
CA VAL A 582 7.58 27.72 50.11
C VAL A 582 8.17 29.06 50.50
N GLY A 583 7.63 30.17 49.98
CA GLY A 583 8.08 31.53 50.30
C GLY A 583 7.94 31.86 51.79
N ILE A 584 6.79 31.55 52.39
CA ILE A 584 6.57 31.71 53.84
C ILE A 584 7.53 30.82 54.62
N GLY A 585 7.70 29.56 54.22
CA GLY A 585 8.62 28.64 54.87
C GLY A 585 10.05 29.17 54.91
N VAL A 586 10.56 29.68 53.78
CA VAL A 586 11.89 30.29 53.69
C VAL A 586 11.98 31.53 54.58
N ALA A 587 10.98 32.41 54.55
CA ALA A 587 10.96 33.60 55.39
C ALA A 587 10.98 33.26 56.89
N CYS A 588 10.21 32.26 57.32
CA CYS A 588 10.22 31.76 58.70
C CYS A 588 11.59 31.19 59.09
N VAL A 589 12.23 30.41 58.21
CA VAL A 589 13.57 29.85 58.46
C VAL A 589 14.60 30.96 58.62
N VAL A 590 14.60 31.97 57.75
CA VAL A 590 15.50 33.13 57.85
C VAL A 590 15.25 33.90 59.14
N HIS A 591 14.00 34.13 59.51
CA HIS A 591 13.66 34.83 60.74
C HIS A 591 14.11 34.07 62.00
N ILE A 592 13.91 32.75 62.04
CA ILE A 592 14.41 31.90 63.12
C ILE A 592 15.94 31.93 63.17
N TRP A 593 16.60 31.89 62.02
CA TRP A 593 18.06 31.99 61.91
C TRP A 593 18.59 33.34 62.44
N GLU A 594 17.97 34.45 62.05
CA GLU A 594 18.31 35.78 62.55
C GLU A 594 18.12 35.88 64.06
N HIS A 595 17.01 35.34 64.59
CA HIS A 595 16.75 35.33 66.02
C HIS A 595 17.77 34.48 66.79
N LEU A 596 18.16 33.32 66.26
CA LEU A 596 19.19 32.46 66.86
C LEU A 596 20.58 33.11 66.83
N THR A 597 20.96 33.73 65.71
CA THR A 597 22.25 34.43 65.58
C THR A 597 22.32 35.69 66.43
N HIS A 598 21.23 36.44 66.57
CA HIS A 598 21.12 37.58 67.47
C HIS A 598 21.20 37.16 68.94
N ASN A 599 20.50 36.10 69.35
CA ASN A 599 20.59 35.61 70.73
C ASN A 599 21.95 34.98 71.06
N TYR A 600 22.58 34.34 70.08
CA TYR A 600 23.94 33.82 70.21
C TYR A 600 24.97 34.96 70.36
N SER A 601 24.89 36.00 69.53
CA SER A 601 25.79 37.16 69.62
C SER A 601 25.56 37.97 70.91
N TRP A 602 24.33 38.07 71.36
CA TRP A 602 23.96 38.68 72.65
C TRP A 602 24.47 37.87 73.85
N ALA A 603 24.39 36.54 73.81
CA ALA A 603 24.94 35.67 74.84
C ALA A 603 26.48 35.71 74.90
N VAL A 604 27.15 35.86 73.75
CA VAL A 604 28.62 36.00 73.66
C VAL A 604 29.10 37.36 74.15
N THR A 605 28.38 38.45 73.85
CA THR A 605 28.70 39.80 74.37
C THR A 605 28.47 39.90 75.87
N ARG A 606 27.44 39.24 76.41
CA ARG A 606 27.18 39.19 77.87
C ARG A 606 28.14 38.30 78.67
N ARG A 607 28.94 37.45 78.03
CA ARG A 607 30.04 36.68 78.67
C ARG A 607 31.40 37.40 78.63
N ARG A 608 31.50 38.51 77.89
CA ARG A 608 32.74 39.33 77.78
C ARG A 608 32.72 40.59 78.65
N HIS A 609 31.57 40.95 79.22
CA HIS A 609 31.42 41.86 80.35
C HIS A 609 31.15 41.04 81.60
#